data_AF-A0A7C3G8J7-F1
#
_entry.id   AF-A0A7C3G8J7-F1
#
_cell.length_a   1.000
_cell.length_b   1.000
_cell.length_c   1.000
_cell.angle_alpha   90.00
_cell.angle_beta   90.00
_cell.angle_gamma   90.00
#
_symmetry.space_group_name_H-M   'P 1'
#
loop_
_entity.id
_entity.type
_entity.pdbx_description
1 polymer ?
#
loop_
_entity_poly.entity_id
_entity_poly.type
_entity_poly.pdbx_seq_one_letter_code
_entity_poly.pdbx_strand_id
1 'polypeptide(L)'
;MELPPGQAPAKKFPVFTYVPPTKLPPLEAYRVWVRGRVERPLDLALSELLALGGEAVRHDFHCVTGWTREGVLWEGVPLRRVLALAGVKPEARWLLAFAYGAYSAVMPLEEALKPGTILAYQLDG
;
A
#
# COMPACT_ATOMS: atom_id res chain seq x y z
N MET A 1 2.82 -17.44 18.22
CA MET A 1 2.64 -16.03 18.64
C MET A 1 1.21 -15.91 19.11
N GLU A 2 0.92 -15.08 20.12
CA GLU A 2 -0.47 -14.89 20.55
C GLU A 2 -1.13 -13.83 19.66
N LEU A 3 -2.36 -14.09 19.21
CA LEU A 3 -3.10 -13.16 18.37
C LEU A 3 -3.50 -11.92 19.18
N PRO A 4 -3.66 -10.73 18.54
CA PRO A 4 -4.18 -9.57 19.24
C PRO A 4 -5.57 -9.86 19.85
N PRO A 5 -5.94 -9.19 20.96
CA PRO A 5 -7.23 -9.42 21.60
C PRO A 5 -8.41 -9.30 20.63
N GLY A 6 -9.34 -10.26 20.69
CA GLY A 6 -10.53 -10.29 19.84
C GLY A 6 -10.29 -10.74 18.39
N GLN A 7 -9.13 -11.29 18.07
CA GLN A 7 -8.80 -11.80 16.74
C GLN A 7 -8.93 -13.34 16.68
N ALA A 8 -9.50 -13.84 15.58
CA ALA A 8 -9.51 -15.25 15.22
C ALA A 8 -8.65 -15.53 13.97
N PRO A 9 -7.97 -16.69 13.86
CA PRO A 9 -7.13 -16.98 12.70
C PRO A 9 -7.96 -17.23 11.44
N ALA A 10 -7.53 -16.65 10.32
CA ALA A 10 -8.16 -16.78 9.01
C ALA A 10 -7.34 -17.67 8.06
N LYS A 11 -7.98 -18.73 7.54
CA LYS A 11 -7.37 -19.68 6.58
C LYS A 11 -7.26 -19.16 5.14
N LYS A 12 -8.04 -18.14 4.78
CA LYS A 12 -7.97 -17.46 3.47
C LYS A 12 -7.97 -15.96 3.71
N PHE A 13 -7.49 -15.19 2.74
CA PHE A 13 -7.58 -13.74 2.77
C PHE A 13 -9.04 -13.33 2.45
N PRO A 14 -9.83 -12.88 3.44
CA PRO A 14 -11.20 -12.45 3.18
C PRO A 14 -11.19 -11.16 2.35
N VAL A 15 -12.08 -11.07 1.38
CA VAL A 15 -12.20 -9.90 0.49
C VAL A 15 -13.37 -9.04 0.98
N PHE A 16 -13.07 -7.78 1.30
CA PHE A 16 -14.07 -6.78 1.66
C PHE A 16 -13.99 -5.60 0.70
N THR A 17 -15.15 -5.06 0.35
CA THR A 17 -15.25 -3.89 -0.51
C THR A 17 -16.11 -2.85 0.19
N TYR A 18 -15.55 -1.67 0.46
CA TYR A 18 -16.32 -0.56 1.07
C TYR A 18 -17.39 -0.01 0.12
N VAL A 19 -17.06 0.02 -1.18
CA VAL A 19 -17.96 0.36 -2.28
C VAL A 19 -17.91 -0.75 -3.33
N PRO A 20 -18.93 -0.88 -4.20
CA PRO A 20 -18.89 -1.84 -5.30
C PRO A 20 -17.58 -1.72 -6.10
N PRO A 21 -16.97 -2.84 -6.51
CA PRO A 21 -15.74 -2.83 -7.29
C PRO A 21 -15.86 -1.91 -8.51
N THR A 22 -14.94 -0.96 -8.60
CA THR A 22 -14.83 -0.10 -9.77
C THR A 22 -14.04 -0.83 -10.85
N LYS A 23 -14.47 -0.72 -12.10
CA LYS A 23 -13.72 -1.26 -13.24
C LYS A 23 -12.38 -0.53 -13.34
N LEU A 24 -11.29 -1.28 -13.20
CA LEU A 24 -9.93 -0.74 -13.36
C LEU A 24 -9.60 -0.57 -14.86
N PRO A 25 -8.72 0.39 -15.19
CA PRO A 25 -8.16 0.46 -16.54
C PRO A 25 -7.29 -0.79 -16.83
N PRO A 26 -7.04 -1.10 -18.11
CA PRO A 26 -5.97 -2.03 -18.49
C PRO A 26 -4.64 -1.64 -17.84
N LEU A 27 -3.75 -2.62 -17.58
CA LEU A 27 -2.49 -2.38 -16.87
C LEU A 27 -1.59 -1.36 -17.57
N GLU A 28 -1.65 -1.31 -18.90
CA GLU A 28 -0.90 -0.37 -19.74
C GLU A 28 -1.38 1.09 -19.56
N ALA A 29 -2.65 1.25 -19.19
CA ALA A 29 -3.28 2.54 -18.89
C ALA A 29 -3.38 2.83 -17.38
N TYR A 30 -2.91 1.91 -16.53
CA TYR A 30 -2.91 2.11 -15.09
C TYR A 30 -1.85 3.13 -14.68
N ARG A 31 -2.24 4.09 -13.84
CA ARG A 31 -1.37 5.17 -13.39
C ARG A 31 -1.37 5.29 -11.87
N VAL A 32 -0.19 5.51 -11.30
CA VAL A 32 0.00 5.86 -9.90
C VAL A 32 0.48 7.29 -9.80
N TRP A 33 -0.25 8.08 -9.02
CA TRP A 33 0.04 9.50 -8.85
C TRP A 33 0.61 9.78 -7.47
N VAL A 34 1.66 10.61 -7.45
CA VAL A 34 2.14 11.27 -6.23
C VAL A 34 1.96 12.77 -6.41
N ARG A 35 1.23 13.40 -5.50
CA ARG A 35 0.82 14.80 -5.54
C ARG A 35 0.94 15.41 -4.14
N GLY A 36 0.73 16.74 -4.04
CA GLY A 36 0.73 17.45 -2.77
C GLY A 36 2.08 18.10 -2.46
N ARG A 37 2.58 17.92 -1.23
CA ARG A 37 3.80 18.56 -0.73
C ARG A 37 5.06 17.81 -1.17
N VAL A 38 5.32 17.85 -2.48
CA VAL A 38 6.46 17.21 -3.14
C VAL A 38 7.14 18.19 -4.10
N GLU A 39 8.44 18.03 -4.33
CA GLU A 39 9.19 18.83 -5.31
C GLU A 39 8.83 18.46 -6.75
N ARG A 40 8.59 17.17 -7.00
CA ARG A 40 8.28 16.61 -8.32
C ARG A 40 7.03 15.74 -8.23
N PRO A 41 5.85 16.27 -8.57
CA PRO A 41 4.65 15.45 -8.74
C PRO A 41 4.93 14.30 -9.73
N LEU A 42 4.57 13.07 -9.37
CA LEU A 42 4.86 11.88 -10.20
C LEU A 42 3.59 11.33 -10.83
N ASP A 43 3.64 11.04 -12.11
CA ASP A 43 2.61 10.30 -12.83
C ASP A 43 3.27 9.08 -13.42
N LEU A 44 3.17 7.93 -12.74
CA LEU A 44 3.91 6.71 -13.09
C LEU A 44 2.99 5.70 -13.77
N ALA A 45 3.43 5.14 -14.89
CA ALA A 45 2.89 3.88 -15.40
C ALA A 45 3.20 2.77 -14.40
N LEU A 46 2.41 1.70 -14.46
CA LEU A 46 2.70 0.52 -13.64
C LEU A 46 4.10 -0.03 -13.90
N SER A 47 4.56 -0.07 -15.15
CA SER A 47 5.91 -0.53 -15.51
C SER A 47 7.02 0.34 -14.91
N GLU A 48 6.84 1.66 -14.89
CA GLU A 48 7.79 2.62 -14.30
C GLU A 48 7.87 2.45 -12.78
N LEU A 49 6.73 2.22 -12.13
CA LEU A 49 6.67 1.90 -10.72
C LEU A 49 7.44 0.61 -10.42
N LEU A 50 7.15 -0.48 -11.14
CA LEU A 50 7.80 -1.78 -10.96
C LEU A 50 9.32 -1.72 -11.22
N ALA A 51 9.76 -0.88 -12.15
CA ALA A 51 11.17 -0.66 -12.44
C ALA A 51 11.96 -0.04 -11.26
N LEU A 52 11.28 0.55 -10.27
CA LEU A 52 11.92 1.01 -9.03
C LEU A 52 12.42 -0.15 -8.15
N GLY A 53 12.05 -1.40 -8.46
CA GLY A 53 12.49 -2.60 -7.75
C GLY A 53 11.63 -2.91 -6.52
N GLY A 54 11.29 -4.18 -6.37
CA GLY A 54 10.49 -4.70 -5.27
C GLY A 54 11.30 -5.17 -4.06
N GLU A 55 10.63 -5.26 -2.92
CA GLU A 55 11.09 -5.91 -1.70
C GLU A 55 9.99 -6.87 -1.21
N ALA A 56 10.40 -8.01 -0.67
CA ALA A 56 9.49 -8.96 -0.02
C ALA A 56 9.43 -8.68 1.48
N VAL A 57 8.22 -8.63 2.03
CA VAL A 57 7.97 -8.39 3.46
C VAL A 57 7.02 -9.44 3.99
N ARG A 58 7.37 -10.03 5.15
CA ARG A 58 6.52 -11.01 5.82
C ARG A 58 5.90 -10.39 7.07
N HIS A 59 4.58 -10.26 7.07
CA HIS A 59 3.82 -9.67 8.18
C HIS A 59 2.50 -10.39 8.39
N ASP A 60 2.02 -10.36 9.63
CA ASP A 60 0.65 -10.72 9.93
C ASP A 60 -0.28 -9.58 9.47
N PHE A 61 -1.45 -9.93 8.95
CA PHE A 61 -2.51 -8.97 8.64
C PHE A 61 -3.62 -9.10 9.68
N HIS A 62 -3.85 -8.03 10.43
CA HIS A 62 -4.90 -7.97 11.45
C HIS A 62 -6.03 -7.05 10.98
N CYS A 63 -7.24 -7.59 10.86
CA CYS A 63 -8.40 -6.81 10.48
C CYS A 63 -9.16 -6.32 11.72
N VAL A 64 -9.60 -5.07 11.67
CA VAL A 64 -10.45 -4.48 12.72
C VAL A 64 -11.78 -5.21 12.92
N THR A 65 -12.20 -6.05 11.97
CA THR A 65 -13.41 -6.89 12.08
C THR A 65 -13.18 -8.23 12.79
N GLY A 66 -12.01 -8.44 13.40
CA GLY A 66 -11.77 -9.54 14.34
C GLY A 66 -11.11 -10.79 13.73
N TRP A 67 -10.37 -10.67 12.63
CA TRP A 67 -9.64 -11.80 12.05
C TRP A 67 -8.19 -11.46 11.68
N THR A 68 -7.32 -12.44 11.86
CA THR A 68 -5.89 -12.32 11.55
C THR A 68 -5.47 -13.37 10.53
N ARG A 69 -4.71 -12.94 9.52
CA ARG A 69 -3.95 -13.83 8.64
C ARG A 69 -2.48 -13.76 9.04
N GLU A 70 -1.94 -14.86 9.55
CA GLU A 70 -0.55 -14.94 9.98
C GLU A 70 0.41 -15.21 8.81
N GLY A 71 1.64 -14.70 8.94
CA GLY A 71 2.78 -15.05 8.09
C GLY A 71 2.62 -14.66 6.63
N VAL A 72 1.83 -13.64 6.31
CA VAL A 72 1.56 -13.22 4.94
C VAL A 72 2.83 -12.73 4.26
N LEU A 73 3.14 -13.26 3.08
CA LEU A 73 4.22 -12.76 2.25
C LEU A 73 3.67 -11.76 1.24
N TRP A 74 4.15 -10.53 1.30
CA TRP A 74 3.84 -9.50 0.33
C TRP A 74 5.08 -9.15 -0.47
N GLU A 75 4.92 -8.89 -1.77
CA GLU A 75 5.96 -8.26 -2.58
C GLU A 75 5.45 -6.94 -3.15
N GLY A 76 6.31 -5.93 -3.11
CA GLY A 76 5.92 -4.59 -3.52
C GLY A 76 7.09 -3.63 -3.61
N VAL A 77 6.84 -2.47 -4.22
CA VAL A 77 7.83 -1.40 -4.29
C VAL A 77 7.89 -0.67 -2.95
N PRO A 78 9.08 -0.46 -2.35
CA PRO A 78 9.22 0.31 -1.12
C PRO A 78 8.64 1.71 -1.27
N LEU A 79 7.68 2.07 -0.42
CA LEU A 79 6.99 3.36 -0.51
C LEU A 79 7.97 4.52 -0.37
N ARG A 80 8.97 4.37 0.51
CA ARG A 80 10.09 5.32 0.69
C ARG A 80 10.82 5.64 -0.62
N ARG A 81 10.97 4.69 -1.55
CA ARG A 81 11.66 4.91 -2.83
C ARG A 81 10.83 5.79 -3.76
N VAL A 82 9.52 5.56 -3.81
CA VAL A 82 8.58 6.38 -4.58
C VAL A 82 8.51 7.81 -4.01
N LEU A 83 8.44 7.94 -2.69
CA LEU A 83 8.41 9.23 -2.01
C LEU A 83 9.74 10.00 -2.17
N ALA A 84 10.88 9.32 -2.13
CA ALA A 84 12.18 9.92 -2.42
C ALA A 84 12.27 10.43 -3.87
N LEU A 85 11.76 9.66 -4.84
CA LEU A 85 11.71 10.07 -6.24
C LEU A 85 10.87 11.35 -6.42
N ALA A 86 9.74 11.45 -5.71
CA ALA A 86 8.90 12.65 -5.71
C ALA A 86 9.55 13.85 -5.01
N GLY A 87 10.50 13.61 -4.10
CA GLY A 87 11.11 14.64 -3.27
C GLY A 87 10.09 15.22 -2.29
N VAL A 88 9.63 14.44 -1.32
CA VAL A 88 8.71 14.93 -0.28
C VAL A 88 9.32 16.11 0.48
N LYS A 89 8.54 17.19 0.64
CA LYS A 89 9.01 18.41 1.30
C LYS A 89 9.06 18.25 2.82
N PRO A 90 9.99 18.92 3.53
CA PRO A 90 10.16 18.79 4.98
C PRO A 90 8.91 19.13 5.82
N GLU A 91 8.03 20.00 5.32
CA GLU A 91 6.77 20.37 5.96
C GLU A 91 5.65 19.33 5.83
N ALA A 92 5.83 18.27 5.02
CA ALA A 92 4.86 17.19 4.91
C ALA A 92 4.81 16.36 6.21
N ARG A 93 3.60 15.97 6.62
CA ARG A 93 3.36 15.23 7.89
C ARG A 93 2.47 14.01 7.73
N TRP A 94 1.62 14.00 6.70
CA TRP A 94 0.62 12.97 6.47
C TRP A 94 0.69 12.49 5.03
N LEU A 95 0.47 11.20 4.83
CA LEU A 95 0.24 10.60 3.53
C LEU A 95 -1.24 10.22 3.42
N LEU A 96 -1.87 10.65 2.34
CA LEU A 96 -3.24 10.28 2.00
C LEU A 96 -3.19 9.36 0.77
N ALA A 97 -3.61 8.12 0.94
CA ALA A 97 -3.67 7.12 -0.12
C ALA A 97 -5.10 7.06 -0.67
N PHE A 98 -5.23 7.17 -2.00
CA PHE A 98 -6.50 7.06 -2.69
C PHE A 98 -6.52 5.77 -3.51
N ALA A 99 -7.58 4.99 -3.37
CA ALA A 99 -7.83 3.86 -4.24
C ALA A 99 -8.61 4.32 -5.48
N TYR A 100 -8.57 3.50 -6.54
CA TYR A 100 -9.59 3.60 -7.60
C TYR A 100 -10.98 3.40 -6.98
N GLY A 101 -11.92 4.28 -7.33
CA GLY A 101 -13.24 4.34 -6.69
C GLY A 101 -13.30 5.43 -5.62
N ALA A 102 -13.92 5.14 -4.48
CA ALA A 102 -14.25 6.14 -3.46
C ALA A 102 -13.61 5.89 -2.08
N TYR A 103 -12.60 5.02 -2.01
CA TYR A 103 -11.91 4.73 -0.74
C TYR A 103 -10.60 5.51 -0.63
N SER A 104 -10.36 6.07 0.55
CA SER A 104 -9.08 6.67 0.91
C SER A 104 -8.73 6.38 2.35
N ALA A 105 -7.44 6.40 2.65
CA ALA A 105 -6.91 6.21 4.01
C ALA A 105 -5.75 7.18 4.24
N VAL A 106 -5.57 7.59 5.50
CA VAL A 106 -4.50 8.50 5.92
C VAL A 106 -3.57 7.80 6.89
N MET A 107 -2.28 8.09 6.81
CA MET A 107 -1.29 7.66 7.79
C MET A 107 -0.23 8.74 8.03
N PRO A 108 0.41 8.79 9.22
CA PRO A 108 1.56 9.64 9.44
C PRO A 108 2.66 9.34 8.43
N LEU A 109 3.31 10.39 7.91
CA LEU A 109 4.38 10.23 6.92
C LEU A 109 5.57 9.45 7.49
N GLU A 110 5.83 9.57 8.79
CA GLU A 110 6.87 8.80 9.48
C GLU A 110 6.63 7.29 9.43
N GLU A 111 5.38 6.84 9.57
CA GLU A 111 5.00 5.43 9.42
C GLU A 111 5.13 4.98 7.95
N ALA A 112 4.72 5.84 7.01
CA ALA A 112 4.85 5.58 5.58
C ALA A 112 6.32 5.40 5.12
N LEU A 113 7.26 6.04 5.82
CA LEU A 113 8.69 5.99 5.52
C LEU A 113 9.43 4.82 6.21
N LYS A 114 8.78 4.09 7.11
CA LYS A 114 9.42 2.96 7.80
C LYS A 114 9.81 1.85 6.81
N PRO A 115 10.92 1.13 7.09
CA PRO A 115 11.20 -0.13 6.42
C PRO A 115 10.01 -1.09 6.56
N GLY A 116 9.69 -1.83 5.51
CA GLY A 116 8.52 -2.72 5.48
C GLY A 116 7.27 -2.11 4.83
N THR A 117 7.17 -0.78 4.72
CA THR A 117 6.04 -0.14 4.03
C THR A 117 6.21 -0.19 2.52
N ILE A 118 5.28 -0.84 1.83
CA ILE A 118 5.34 -1.12 0.39
C ILE A 118 4.05 -0.74 -0.34
N LEU A 119 4.18 -0.44 -1.64
CA LEU A 119 3.09 -0.54 -2.61
C LEU A 119 3.08 -1.98 -3.15
N ALA A 120 2.26 -2.84 -2.53
CA ALA A 120 2.20 -4.26 -2.82
C ALA A 120 1.55 -4.56 -4.19
N TYR A 121 2.14 -5.49 -4.93
CA TYR A 121 1.61 -6.01 -6.20
C TYR A 121 1.48 -7.55 -6.22
N GLN A 122 2.02 -8.25 -5.21
CA GLN A 122 1.91 -9.71 -5.09
C GLN A 122 1.65 -10.14 -3.64
N LEU A 123 0.92 -11.24 -3.47
CA LEU A 123 0.50 -11.83 -2.21
C LEU A 123 0.68 -13.35 -2.26
N ASP A 124 1.55 -13.90 -1.40
CA ASP A 124 1.83 -15.34 -1.26
C ASP A 124 2.29 -16.05 -2.57
N GLY A 125 2.99 -15.33 -3.46
CA GLY A 125 3.51 -15.86 -4.73
C GLY A 125 2.57 -15.66 -5.91
#